data_AF-A0A2J5HDG7-F1
#
_entry.id   AF-A0A2J5HDG7-F1
#
_cell.length_a   1.000
_cell.length_b   1.000
_cell.length_c   1.000
_cell.angle_alpha   90.00
_cell.angle_beta   90.00
_cell.angle_gamma   90.00
#
_symmetry.space_group_name_H-M   'P 1'
#
loop_
_entity.id
_entity.type
_entity.pdbx_description
1 polymer ?
#
loop_
_entity_poly.entity_id
_entity_poly.type
_entity_poly.pdbx_seq_one_letter_code
_entity_poly.pdbx_strand_id
1 'polypeptide(L)'
;MSRSAADATRFTATGPYANSRPGAAPYKLPGFMANQGSNAQSQQTGPDGKPETPKEKVERLRAQARAARMARSSSGMDQMIDVGRRFANKAHKTMVYSLIAASGICGALTVYSMVSLTLYNRRQRTLWIERELKTLQDAKTAHANGVATPEQLELLRNEQIGEIMDKKKAEAKKDSTLNKVKEYLFGGLKTDEATPAPAAGDKPEVLKALDAKAAQEAKLNGTTGAAPSGQLDALAQNAEDATKQTAQSWKSWLTGR
;
A
#
# COMPACT_ATOMS: atom_id res chain seq x y z
N MET A 1 -45.85 67.49 -9.72
CA MET A 1 -44.55 67.59 -9.03
C MET A 1 -43.58 66.63 -9.71
N SER A 2 -42.71 67.18 -10.55
CA SER A 2 -41.69 66.48 -11.31
C SER A 2 -40.63 65.93 -10.35
N ARG A 3 -40.55 64.60 -10.22
CA ARG A 3 -39.51 63.94 -9.42
C ARG A 3 -38.21 63.97 -10.22
N SER A 4 -37.25 64.78 -9.76
CA SER A 4 -35.94 64.92 -10.42
C SER A 4 -35.15 63.61 -10.32
N ALA A 5 -34.55 63.17 -11.44
CA ALA A 5 -33.72 61.96 -11.53
C ALA A 5 -32.46 62.02 -10.64
N ALA A 6 -32.14 63.18 -10.07
CA ALA A 6 -31.08 63.35 -9.08
C ALA A 6 -31.39 62.67 -7.72
N ASP A 7 -32.65 62.32 -7.44
CA ASP A 7 -33.05 61.65 -6.19
C ASP A 7 -32.85 60.13 -6.23
N ALA A 8 -32.64 59.53 -7.41
CA ALA A 8 -32.51 58.08 -7.59
C ALA A 8 -31.06 57.55 -7.49
N THR A 9 -30.04 58.42 -7.44
CA THR A 9 -28.62 58.03 -7.33
C THR A 9 -27.98 58.47 -6.02
N ARG A 10 -28.76 59.00 -5.08
CA ARG A 10 -28.26 59.30 -3.75
C ARG A 10 -28.36 58.05 -2.89
N PHE A 11 -27.29 57.28 -2.92
CA PHE A 11 -26.99 56.13 -2.08
C PHE A 11 -27.66 56.22 -0.71
N THR A 12 -28.77 55.50 -0.54
CA THR A 12 -29.27 55.12 0.78
C THR A 12 -28.28 54.11 1.32
N ALA A 13 -27.21 54.62 1.93
CA ALA A 13 -26.29 53.85 2.74
C ALA A 13 -27.05 53.27 3.95
N THR A 14 -27.73 52.14 3.76
CA THR A 14 -28.39 51.37 4.83
C THR A 14 -27.39 50.40 5.47
N GLY A 15 -26.23 50.93 5.88
CA GLY A 15 -25.25 50.25 6.71
C GLY A 15 -24.73 51.25 7.75
N PRO A 16 -24.52 50.86 9.01
CA PRO A 16 -24.10 51.79 10.05
C PRO A 16 -22.70 52.33 9.72
N TYR A 17 -22.62 53.60 9.32
CA TYR A 17 -21.35 54.27 9.10
C TYR A 17 -20.71 54.62 10.45
N ALA A 18 -19.48 54.13 10.65
CA ALA A 18 -18.72 54.25 11.90
C ALA A 18 -18.09 55.63 12.15
N ASN A 19 -18.32 56.63 11.29
CA ASN A 19 -17.74 57.97 11.42
C ASN A 19 -18.76 59.06 11.02
N SER A 20 -19.68 59.41 11.91
CA SER A 20 -20.40 60.68 11.83
C SER A 20 -19.88 61.63 12.93
N ARG A 21 -19.42 62.81 12.49
CA ARG A 21 -18.87 63.89 13.30
C ARG A 21 -19.95 64.40 14.29
N PRO A 22 -19.66 64.54 15.61
CA PRO A 22 -20.65 65.00 16.58
C PRO A 22 -20.78 66.51 16.45
N GLY A 23 -21.78 67.00 15.72
CA GLY A 23 -21.93 68.45 15.58
C GLY A 23 -23.03 69.01 14.70
N ALA A 24 -24.03 68.24 14.27
CA ALA A 24 -25.14 68.80 13.49
C ALA A 24 -26.49 68.19 13.90
N ALA A 25 -27.28 69.03 14.59
CA ALA A 25 -28.72 69.00 14.88
C ALA A 25 -29.36 67.73 15.53
N PRO A 26 -30.03 67.87 16.69
CA PRO A 26 -30.53 66.75 17.46
C PRO A 26 -31.86 66.21 16.90
N TYR A 27 -31.86 64.94 16.50
CA TYR A 27 -33.08 64.15 16.41
C TYR A 27 -33.59 63.91 17.84
N LYS A 28 -34.74 64.47 18.21
CA LYS A 28 -35.37 64.22 19.52
C LYS A 28 -35.87 62.78 19.54
N LEU A 29 -35.15 61.91 20.27
CA LEU A 29 -35.58 60.54 20.52
C LEU A 29 -36.82 60.55 21.45
N PRO A 30 -37.84 59.72 21.20
CA PRO A 30 -39.01 59.61 22.08
C PRO A 30 -38.60 59.21 23.51
N GLY A 31 -39.25 59.82 24.51
CA GLY A 31 -38.86 59.76 25.94
C GLY A 31 -38.75 58.37 26.59
N PHE A 32 -39.22 57.30 25.93
CA PHE A 32 -39.04 55.93 26.42
C PHE A 32 -37.64 55.35 26.15
N MET A 33 -36.84 55.95 25.26
CA MET A 33 -35.42 55.60 25.04
C MET A 33 -34.44 56.64 25.61
N ALA A 34 -34.92 57.78 26.10
CA ALA A 34 -34.08 58.85 26.64
C ALA A 34 -33.42 58.50 27.99
N ASN A 35 -33.88 57.45 28.67
CA ASN A 35 -33.40 57.07 30.01
C ASN A 35 -32.34 55.93 30.01
N GLN A 36 -31.75 55.63 28.84
CA GLN A 36 -30.69 54.62 28.72
C GLN A 36 -29.37 55.21 28.17
N GLY A 37 -29.25 56.54 28.17
CA GLY A 37 -28.09 57.27 27.65
C GLY A 37 -27.43 58.23 28.65
N SER A 38 -27.89 58.28 29.90
CA SER A 38 -27.22 59.01 30.97
C SER A 38 -26.31 58.05 31.73
N ASN A 39 -25.02 58.23 31.48
CA ASN A 39 -23.87 57.80 32.28
C ASN A 39 -24.20 57.55 33.77
N ALA A 40 -24.60 56.32 34.08
CA ALA A 40 -24.36 55.72 35.37
C ALA A 40 -23.23 54.72 35.14
N GLN A 41 -22.01 55.23 35.22
CA GLN A 41 -20.81 54.44 35.48
C GLN A 41 -20.96 53.81 36.88
N SER A 42 -21.92 52.88 37.05
CA SER A 42 -21.90 51.97 38.17
C SER A 42 -20.67 51.08 37.95
N GLN A 43 -19.69 51.22 38.83
CA GLN A 43 -18.67 50.20 39.01
C GLN A 43 -19.41 48.93 39.38
N GLN A 44 -19.76 48.13 38.36
CA GLN A 44 -20.29 46.80 38.55
C GLN A 44 -19.11 45.99 39.09
N THR A 45 -19.06 45.88 40.41
CA THR A 45 -18.08 45.11 41.13
C THR A 45 -18.13 43.66 40.66
N GLY A 46 -16.96 43.02 40.60
CA GLY A 46 -16.89 41.60 40.29
C GLY A 46 -17.57 40.75 41.36
N PRO A 47 -17.58 39.42 41.20
CA PRO A 47 -18.20 38.49 42.16
C PRO A 47 -17.81 38.75 43.63
N ASP A 48 -16.61 39.30 43.85
CA ASP A 48 -16.03 39.60 45.17
C ASP A 48 -16.20 41.07 45.62
N GLY A 49 -17.07 41.87 44.99
CA GLY A 49 -17.33 43.25 45.45
C GLY A 49 -16.20 44.25 45.15
N LYS A 50 -15.17 43.85 44.39
CA LYS A 50 -14.04 44.71 43.98
C LYS A 50 -14.23 45.26 42.56
N PRO A 51 -13.70 46.46 42.24
CA PRO A 51 -13.72 46.97 40.87
C PRO A 51 -12.87 46.05 39.96
N GLU A 52 -13.53 45.35 39.02
CA GLU A 52 -12.86 44.43 38.07
C GLU A 52 -11.84 45.17 37.21
N THR A 53 -10.74 44.51 36.87
CA THR A 53 -9.81 45.06 35.87
C THR A 53 -10.47 45.09 34.47
N PRO A 54 -10.11 46.02 33.57
CA PRO A 54 -10.72 46.08 32.24
C PRO A 54 -10.62 44.78 31.44
N LYS A 55 -9.51 44.05 31.61
CA LYS A 55 -9.26 42.74 30.97
C LYS A 55 -10.23 41.67 31.48
N GLU A 56 -10.40 41.62 32.79
CA GLU A 56 -11.29 40.68 33.49
C GLU A 56 -12.76 40.95 33.17
N LYS A 57 -13.15 42.21 33.04
CA LYS A 57 -14.50 42.59 32.58
C LYS A 57 -14.81 42.05 31.18
N VAL A 58 -13.85 42.15 30.25
CA VAL A 58 -14.02 41.61 28.89
C VAL A 58 -14.11 40.08 28.91
N GLU A 59 -13.30 39.43 29.74
CA GLU A 59 -13.33 37.98 29.89
C GLU A 59 -14.67 37.51 30.47
N ARG A 60 -15.18 38.19 31.50
CA ARG A 60 -16.51 37.94 32.06
C ARG A 60 -17.60 38.21 31.03
N LEU A 61 -17.56 39.32 30.29
CA LEU A 61 -18.54 39.60 29.24
C LEU A 61 -18.50 38.56 28.12
N ARG A 62 -17.32 38.06 27.75
CA ARG A 62 -17.20 36.94 26.80
C ARG A 62 -17.73 35.64 27.40
N ALA A 63 -17.49 35.37 28.69
CA ALA A 63 -18.05 34.22 29.39
C ALA A 63 -19.57 34.30 29.49
N GLN A 64 -20.12 35.47 29.83
CA GLN A 64 -21.55 35.75 29.88
C GLN A 64 -22.19 35.69 28.49
N ALA A 65 -21.53 36.19 27.45
CA ALA A 65 -22.01 36.05 26.08
C ALA A 65 -22.00 34.58 25.61
N ARG A 66 -20.98 33.79 25.97
CA ARG A 66 -20.95 32.34 25.72
C ARG A 66 -22.04 31.61 26.50
N ALA A 67 -22.23 31.95 27.77
CA ALA A 67 -23.28 31.39 28.61
C ALA A 67 -24.68 31.76 28.09
N ALA A 68 -24.91 33.01 27.67
CA ALA A 68 -26.16 33.47 27.09
C ALA A 68 -26.45 32.82 25.72
N ARG A 69 -25.40 32.47 24.94
CA ARG A 69 -25.57 31.67 23.72
C ARG A 69 -26.00 30.25 24.04
N MET A 70 -25.38 29.59 25.03
CA MET A 70 -25.76 28.25 25.48
C MET A 70 -27.14 28.22 26.15
N ALA A 71 -27.54 29.31 26.82
CA ALA A 71 -28.86 29.48 27.42
C ALA A 71 -29.94 29.84 26.38
N ARG A 72 -29.57 30.37 25.20
CA ARG A 72 -30.52 30.57 24.09
C ARG A 72 -30.85 29.26 23.36
N SER A 73 -29.95 28.28 23.38
CA SER A 73 -30.20 26.90 22.92
C SER A 73 -30.89 26.03 24.00
N SER A 74 -31.75 26.62 24.84
CA SER A 74 -32.35 25.98 26.01
C SER A 74 -33.55 25.07 25.74
N SER A 75 -33.89 24.77 24.47
CA SER A 75 -34.86 23.71 24.22
C SER A 75 -34.19 22.37 24.55
N GLY A 76 -34.70 21.63 25.54
CA GLY A 76 -34.13 20.34 25.96
C GLY A 76 -33.97 19.34 24.81
N MET A 77 -34.79 19.46 23.76
CA MET A 77 -34.66 18.68 22.54
C MET A 77 -33.36 18.98 21.75
N ASP A 78 -32.95 20.24 21.66
CA ASP A 78 -31.72 20.65 20.97
C ASP A 78 -30.48 20.15 21.71
N GLN A 79 -30.51 20.16 23.05
CA GLN A 79 -29.47 19.56 23.88
C GLN A 79 -29.37 18.04 23.69
N MET A 80 -30.50 17.33 23.60
CA MET A 80 -30.52 15.89 23.32
C MET A 80 -29.95 15.57 21.93
N ILE A 81 -30.24 16.39 20.92
CA ILE A 81 -29.70 16.22 19.57
C ILE A 81 -28.17 16.43 19.56
N ASP A 82 -27.68 17.45 20.26
CA ASP A 82 -26.24 17.71 20.35
C ASP A 82 -25.47 16.61 21.09
N VAL A 83 -26.05 16.08 22.19
CA VAL A 83 -25.49 14.91 22.88
C VAL A 83 -25.54 13.68 21.97
N GLY A 84 -26.64 13.47 21.25
CA GLY A 84 -26.82 12.39 20.30
C GLY A 84 -25.76 12.41 19.19
N ARG A 85 -25.46 13.59 18.62
CA ARG A 85 -24.40 13.75 17.61
C ARG A 85 -23.02 13.39 18.15
N ARG A 86 -22.70 13.84 19.37
CA ARG A 86 -21.42 13.51 20.01
C ARG A 86 -21.31 12.02 20.33
N PHE A 87 -22.40 11.42 20.80
CA PHE A 87 -22.47 9.99 21.09
C PHE A 87 -22.33 9.15 19.82
N ALA A 88 -23.08 9.47 18.76
CA ALA A 88 -23.01 8.77 17.47
C ALA A 88 -21.60 8.81 16.88
N ASN A 89 -20.93 9.97 16.91
CA ASN A 89 -19.56 10.10 16.46
C ASN A 89 -18.57 9.28 17.30
N LYS A 90 -18.81 9.17 18.61
CA LYS A 90 -17.97 8.36 19.50
C LYS A 90 -18.21 6.86 19.26
N ALA A 91 -19.46 6.44 19.15
CA ALA A 91 -19.85 5.07 18.84
C ALA A 91 -19.34 4.58 17.48
N HIS A 92 -19.42 5.44 16.46
CA HIS A 92 -18.88 5.12 15.13
C HIS A 92 -17.36 4.95 15.19
N LYS A 93 -16.63 5.86 15.86
CA LYS A 93 -15.18 5.72 16.05
C LYS A 93 -14.81 4.46 16.81
N THR A 94 -15.51 4.12 17.91
CA THR A 94 -15.23 2.90 18.66
C THR A 94 -15.49 1.65 17.83
N MET A 95 -16.57 1.63 17.03
CA MET A 95 -16.89 0.50 16.15
C MET A 95 -15.80 0.32 15.08
N VAL A 96 -15.37 1.40 14.42
CA VAL A 96 -14.31 1.35 13.41
C VAL A 96 -13.01 0.83 14.01
N TYR A 97 -12.59 1.34 15.17
CA TYR A 97 -11.39 0.85 15.83
C TYR A 97 -11.51 -0.60 16.29
N SER A 98 -12.69 -1.04 16.75
CA SER A 98 -12.91 -2.44 17.09
C SER A 98 -12.82 -3.37 15.88
N LEU A 99 -13.34 -2.95 14.72
CA LEU A 99 -13.27 -3.73 13.48
C LEU A 99 -11.83 -3.84 12.99
N ILE A 100 -11.09 -2.73 13.03
CA ILE A 100 -9.67 -2.70 12.66
C ILE A 100 -8.87 -3.64 13.58
N ALA A 101 -9.06 -3.53 14.90
CA ALA A 101 -8.38 -4.40 15.87
C ALA A 101 -8.73 -5.88 15.67
N ALA A 102 -10.02 -6.19 15.49
CA ALA A 102 -10.49 -7.55 15.24
C ALA A 102 -9.90 -8.13 13.94
N SER A 103 -9.85 -7.33 12.87
CA SER A 103 -9.24 -7.74 11.61
C SER A 103 -7.73 -8.01 11.75
N GLY A 104 -7.03 -7.20 12.53
CA GLY A 104 -5.60 -7.39 12.83
C GLY A 104 -5.35 -8.68 13.61
N ILE A 105 -6.15 -8.96 14.64
CA ILE A 105 -6.06 -10.20 15.42
C ILE A 105 -6.35 -11.41 14.54
N CYS A 106 -7.38 -11.35 13.71
CA CYS A 106 -7.71 -12.41 12.75
C CYS A 106 -6.53 -12.66 11.79
N GLY A 107 -5.96 -11.61 11.21
CA GLY A 107 -4.76 -11.71 10.37
C GLY A 107 -3.59 -12.37 11.09
N ALA A 108 -3.27 -11.94 12.31
CA ALA A 108 -2.20 -12.54 13.10
C ALA A 108 -2.43 -14.04 13.40
N LEU A 109 -3.67 -14.43 13.70
CA LEU A 109 -4.04 -15.83 13.92
C LEU A 109 -3.87 -16.68 12.66
N THR A 110 -4.20 -16.15 11.47
CA THR A 110 -3.99 -16.89 10.21
C THR A 110 -2.51 -17.14 9.93
N VAL A 111 -1.66 -16.13 10.10
CA VAL A 111 -0.21 -16.27 9.93
C VAL A 111 0.37 -17.24 10.95
N TYR A 112 -0.03 -17.10 12.22
CA TYR A 112 0.39 -18.02 13.27
C TYR A 112 -0.02 -19.46 12.96
N SER A 113 -1.25 -19.68 12.50
CA SER A 113 -1.75 -21.00 12.10
C SER A 113 -0.92 -21.60 10.97
N MET A 114 -0.68 -20.84 9.91
CA MET A 114 0.14 -21.28 8.76
C MET A 114 1.58 -21.62 9.18
N VAL A 115 2.21 -20.79 10.00
CA VAL A 115 3.57 -21.03 10.51
C VAL A 115 3.59 -22.26 11.42
N SER A 116 2.60 -22.41 12.30
CA SER A 116 2.54 -23.56 13.22
C SER A 116 2.41 -24.89 12.46
N LEU A 117 1.56 -24.94 11.42
CA LEU A 117 1.36 -26.13 10.61
C LEU A 117 2.61 -26.46 9.78
N THR A 118 3.26 -25.46 9.20
CA THR A 118 4.48 -25.67 8.40
C THR A 118 5.63 -26.18 9.26
N LEU A 119 5.84 -25.64 10.45
CA LEU A 119 6.88 -26.13 11.37
C LEU A 119 6.59 -27.55 11.86
N TYR A 120 5.33 -27.85 12.19
CA TYR A 120 4.93 -29.20 12.59
C TYR A 120 5.16 -30.22 11.47
N ASN A 121 4.71 -29.90 10.24
CA ASN A 121 4.91 -30.76 9.09
C ASN A 121 6.39 -30.92 8.73
N ARG A 122 7.22 -29.88 8.88
CA ARG A 122 8.66 -29.99 8.71
C ARG A 122 9.26 -30.96 9.71
N ARG A 123 8.87 -30.89 10.99
CA ARG A 123 9.35 -31.82 12.03
C ARG A 123 8.92 -33.27 11.77
N GLN A 124 7.67 -33.50 11.39
CA GLN A 124 7.20 -34.85 11.06
C GLN A 124 7.95 -35.42 9.84
N ARG A 125 8.20 -34.58 8.82
CA ARG A 125 8.99 -34.98 7.67
C ARG A 125 10.44 -35.29 8.03
N THR A 126 11.10 -34.53 8.91
CA THR A 126 12.48 -34.85 9.32
C THR A 126 12.54 -36.18 10.05
N LEU A 127 11.59 -36.45 10.96
CA LEU A 127 11.53 -37.74 11.68
C LEU A 127 11.20 -38.92 10.76
N TRP A 128 10.40 -38.70 9.72
CA TRP A 128 10.17 -39.71 8.69
C TRP A 128 11.43 -39.95 7.86
N ILE A 129 12.08 -38.89 7.37
CA ILE A 129 13.32 -38.97 6.59
C ILE A 129 14.43 -39.65 7.39
N GLU A 130 14.60 -39.35 8.68
CA GLU A 130 15.60 -40.00 9.53
C GLU A 130 15.36 -41.52 9.66
N ARG A 131 14.09 -41.96 9.69
CA ARG A 131 13.74 -43.37 9.73
C ARG A 131 14.05 -44.04 8.38
N GLU A 132 13.64 -43.42 7.28
CA GLU A 132 13.95 -43.92 5.93
C GLU A 132 15.46 -43.96 5.65
N LEU A 133 16.21 -42.98 6.15
CA LEU A 133 17.66 -42.97 5.99
C LEU A 133 18.30 -44.12 6.76
N LYS A 134 17.83 -44.40 7.98
CA LYS A 134 18.29 -45.56 8.77
C LYS A 134 17.95 -46.89 8.09
N THR A 135 16.75 -47.05 7.53
CA THR A 135 16.38 -48.29 6.81
C THR A 135 17.24 -48.48 5.56
N LEU A 136 17.54 -47.41 4.82
CA LEU A 136 18.45 -47.46 3.68
C LEU A 136 19.89 -47.79 4.10
N GLN A 137 20.38 -47.19 5.19
CA GLN A 137 21.71 -47.53 5.73
C GLN A 137 21.79 -48.99 6.15
N ASP A 138 20.77 -49.50 6.85
CA ASP A 138 20.70 -50.90 7.26
C ASP A 138 20.71 -51.83 6.04
N ALA A 139 19.90 -51.55 5.01
CA ALA A 139 19.89 -52.28 3.74
C ALA A 139 21.27 -52.28 3.05
N LYS A 140 21.98 -51.14 3.04
CA LYS A 140 23.34 -51.03 2.49
C LYS A 140 24.33 -51.88 3.28
N THR A 141 24.25 -51.88 4.60
CA THR A 141 25.12 -52.72 5.45
C THR A 141 24.83 -54.20 5.28
N ALA A 142 23.56 -54.61 5.23
CA ALA A 142 23.16 -56.00 4.99
C ALA A 142 23.60 -56.50 3.62
N HIS A 143 23.51 -55.64 2.59
CA HIS A 143 24.02 -55.94 1.25
C HIS A 143 25.53 -56.11 1.23
N ALA A 144 26.27 -55.21 1.89
CA ALA A 144 27.73 -55.33 2.01
C ALA A 144 28.16 -56.61 2.74
N ASN A 145 27.38 -57.04 3.73
CA ASN A 145 27.60 -58.27 4.49
C ASN A 145 27.13 -59.53 3.75
N GLY A 146 26.45 -59.39 2.61
CA GLY A 146 25.90 -60.52 1.82
C GLY A 146 24.66 -61.19 2.41
N VAL A 147 24.03 -60.58 3.42
CA VAL A 147 22.82 -61.11 4.12
C VAL A 147 21.57 -60.27 3.79
N ALA A 148 21.59 -59.55 2.67
CA ALA A 148 20.47 -58.69 2.28
C ALA A 148 19.20 -59.50 2.00
N THR A 149 18.08 -59.03 2.54
CA THR A 149 16.76 -59.56 2.22
C THR A 149 16.34 -59.10 0.81
N PRO A 150 15.42 -59.82 0.12
CA PRO A 150 14.95 -59.40 -1.20
C PRO A 150 14.30 -58.01 -1.18
N GLU A 151 13.61 -57.65 -0.10
CA GLU A 151 13.03 -56.31 0.09
C GLU A 151 14.11 -55.23 0.18
N GLN A 152 15.21 -55.48 0.88
CA GLN A 152 16.35 -54.55 0.96
C GLN A 152 17.03 -54.35 -0.41
N LEU A 153 17.10 -55.40 -1.23
CA LEU A 153 17.63 -55.30 -2.60
C LEU A 153 16.74 -54.45 -3.51
N GLU A 154 15.42 -54.60 -3.40
CA GLU A 154 14.46 -53.78 -4.14
C GLU A 154 14.51 -52.32 -3.71
N LEU A 155 14.63 -52.04 -2.40
CA LEU A 155 14.82 -50.68 -1.88
C LEU A 155 16.07 -50.02 -2.50
N LEU A 156 17.19 -50.73 -2.58
CA LEU A 156 18.42 -50.22 -3.20
C LEU A 156 18.27 -49.97 -4.71
N ARG A 157 17.59 -50.87 -5.43
CA ARG A 157 17.29 -50.65 -6.86
C ARG A 157 16.41 -49.43 -7.08
N ASN A 158 15.39 -49.26 -6.25
CA ASN A 158 14.49 -48.11 -6.33
C ASN A 158 15.21 -46.79 -6.02
N GLU A 159 16.14 -46.79 -5.05
CA GLU A 159 17.02 -45.64 -4.78
C GLU A 159 17.88 -45.30 -6.00
N GLN A 160 18.52 -46.29 -6.62
CA GLN A 160 19.34 -46.09 -7.83
C GLN A 160 18.54 -45.52 -9.01
N ILE A 161 17.32 -46.04 -9.23
CA ILE A 161 16.41 -45.51 -10.26
C ILE A 161 16.01 -44.07 -9.94
N GLY A 162 15.73 -43.78 -8.67
CA GLY A 162 15.43 -42.43 -8.18
C GLY A 162 16.56 -41.45 -8.45
N GLU A 163 17.80 -41.80 -8.13
CA GLU A 163 18.97 -40.96 -8.37
C GLU A 163 19.20 -40.65 -9.85
N ILE A 164 19.02 -41.64 -10.73
CA ILE A 164 19.15 -41.45 -12.18
C ILE A 164 18.06 -40.48 -12.67
N MET A 165 16.83 -40.63 -12.20
CA MET A 165 15.73 -39.74 -12.54
C MET A 165 15.95 -38.33 -12.01
N ASP A 166 16.47 -38.18 -10.80
CA ASP A 166 16.76 -36.88 -10.19
C ASP A 166 17.94 -36.17 -10.87
N LYS A 167 18.97 -36.90 -11.30
CA LYS A 167 20.04 -36.37 -12.15
C LYS A 167 19.47 -35.84 -13.47
N LYS A 168 18.65 -36.64 -14.17
CA LYS A 168 17.97 -36.22 -15.41
C LYS A 168 17.06 -35.01 -15.19
N LYS A 169 16.32 -34.97 -14.08
CA LYS A 169 15.47 -33.81 -13.74
C LYS A 169 16.31 -32.58 -13.37
N ALA A 170 17.45 -32.75 -12.71
CA ALA A 170 18.34 -31.65 -12.36
C ALA A 170 19.01 -31.08 -13.62
N GLU A 171 19.42 -31.93 -14.56
CA GLU A 171 19.89 -31.53 -15.89
C GLU A 171 18.78 -30.77 -16.65
N ALA A 172 17.57 -31.33 -16.73
CA ALA A 172 16.43 -30.66 -17.36
C ALA A 172 16.05 -29.33 -16.67
N LYS A 173 16.21 -29.22 -15.35
CA LYS A 173 15.99 -27.98 -14.61
C LYS A 173 17.10 -26.96 -14.88
N LYS A 174 18.36 -27.37 -14.99
CA LYS A 174 19.45 -26.47 -15.42
C LYS A 174 19.21 -25.97 -16.85
N ASP A 175 18.68 -26.85 -17.71
CA ASP A 175 18.30 -26.51 -19.08
C ASP A 175 17.00 -25.71 -19.18
N SER A 176 16.26 -25.56 -18.07
CA SER A 176 14.99 -24.84 -18.02
C SER A 176 15.18 -23.41 -18.48
N THR A 177 14.36 -23.00 -19.45
CA THR A 177 14.33 -21.66 -20.03
C THR A 177 14.19 -20.58 -18.96
N LEU A 178 13.49 -20.86 -17.85
CA LEU A 178 13.35 -19.93 -16.73
C LEU A 178 14.67 -19.70 -15.97
N ASN A 179 15.50 -20.72 -15.84
CA ASN A 179 16.81 -20.56 -15.20
C ASN A 179 17.78 -19.82 -16.11
N LYS A 180 17.72 -20.07 -17.42
CA LYS A 180 18.47 -19.30 -18.43
C LYS A 180 18.08 -17.82 -18.44
N VAL A 181 16.78 -17.50 -18.32
CA VAL A 181 16.30 -16.12 -18.20
C VAL A 181 16.74 -15.48 -16.88
N LYS A 182 16.69 -16.20 -15.76
CA LYS A 182 17.20 -15.71 -14.48
C LYS A 182 18.70 -15.44 -14.52
N GLU A 183 19.46 -16.34 -15.13
CA GLU A 183 20.90 -16.20 -15.30
C GLU A 183 21.24 -15.03 -16.23
N TYR A 184 20.47 -14.80 -17.30
CA TYR A 184 20.62 -13.63 -18.15
C TYR A 184 20.31 -12.32 -17.40
N LEU A 185 19.24 -12.29 -16.60
CA LEU A 185 18.80 -11.08 -15.89
C LEU A 185 19.65 -10.75 -14.65
N PHE A 186 20.14 -11.75 -13.93
CA PHE A 186 20.90 -11.57 -12.68
C PHE A 186 22.40 -11.90 -12.82
N GLY A 187 22.83 -12.47 -13.94
CA GLY A 187 24.24 -12.77 -14.22
C GLY A 187 25.08 -11.52 -14.46
N GLY A 188 24.49 -10.47 -15.06
CA GLY A 188 25.16 -9.18 -15.26
C GLY A 188 25.43 -8.39 -13.97
N LEU A 189 24.78 -8.74 -12.85
CA LEU A 189 24.99 -8.06 -11.56
C LEU A 189 26.10 -8.70 -10.71
N LYS A 190 26.43 -9.97 -10.97
CA LYS A 190 27.49 -10.70 -10.23
C LYS A 190 28.88 -10.50 -10.82
N THR A 191 28.97 -10.04 -12.07
CA THR A 191 30.25 -9.80 -12.73
C THR A 191 30.91 -8.49 -12.29
N ASP A 192 30.17 -7.58 -11.64
CA ASP A 192 30.69 -6.28 -11.17
C ASP A 192 31.23 -6.27 -9.72
N GLU A 193 31.06 -7.34 -8.93
CA GLU A 193 31.48 -7.37 -7.51
C GLU A 193 32.77 -8.18 -7.24
N ALA A 194 33.48 -8.61 -8.29
CA ALA A 194 34.78 -9.25 -8.18
C ALA A 194 35.86 -8.44 -8.90
N THR A 195 36.27 -7.30 -8.32
CA THR A 195 37.49 -6.60 -8.73
C THR A 195 38.14 -5.90 -7.53
N PRO A 196 39.33 -6.33 -7.06
CA PRO A 196 40.32 -5.40 -6.57
C PRO A 196 41.04 -4.76 -7.78
N ALA A 197 41.12 -3.43 -7.79
CA ALA A 197 41.68 -2.60 -8.86
C ALA A 197 43.21 -2.79 -9.08
N PRO A 198 43.86 -2.04 -10.00
CA PRO A 198 43.85 -2.18 -11.45
C PRO A 198 45.27 -2.48 -11.99
N ALA A 199 45.40 -3.35 -12.98
CA ALA A 199 46.65 -3.46 -13.74
C ALA A 199 46.39 -3.83 -15.21
N ALA A 200 46.80 -2.91 -16.08
CA ALA A 200 47.26 -3.08 -17.45
C ALA A 200 46.63 -4.21 -18.30
N GLY A 201 45.81 -3.77 -19.28
CA GLY A 201 45.85 -4.31 -20.63
C GLY A 201 45.26 -5.69 -20.84
N ASP A 202 43.95 -5.76 -21.05
CA ASP A 202 43.43 -6.64 -22.10
C ASP A 202 42.11 -6.09 -22.65
N LYS A 203 42.05 -5.96 -23.97
CA LYS A 203 40.83 -5.60 -24.71
C LYS A 203 39.92 -6.83 -24.69
N PRO A 204 38.61 -6.72 -24.41
CA PRO A 204 37.76 -7.87 -24.18
C PRO A 204 37.67 -8.75 -25.44
N GLU A 205 37.96 -10.05 -25.29
CA GLU A 205 37.87 -11.10 -26.34
C GLU A 205 36.55 -11.08 -27.11
N VAL A 206 35.48 -10.59 -26.50
CA VAL A 206 34.15 -10.45 -27.12
C VAL A 206 34.17 -9.53 -28.34
N LEU A 207 34.99 -8.47 -28.34
CA LEU A 207 35.14 -7.58 -29.49
C LEU A 207 35.95 -8.23 -30.62
N LYS A 208 36.97 -9.05 -30.29
CA LYS A 208 37.70 -9.83 -31.30
C LYS A 208 36.85 -10.95 -31.90
N ALA A 209 35.96 -11.57 -31.12
CA ALA A 209 35.01 -12.56 -31.60
C ALA A 209 33.95 -11.93 -32.52
N LEU A 210 33.50 -10.70 -32.23
CA LEU A 210 32.59 -9.95 -33.09
C LEU A 210 33.26 -9.49 -34.38
N ASP A 211 34.50 -9.01 -34.35
CA ASP A 211 35.25 -8.64 -35.56
C ASP A 211 35.60 -9.86 -36.42
N ALA A 212 35.94 -11.01 -35.80
CA ALA A 212 36.19 -12.26 -36.51
C ALA A 212 34.91 -12.85 -37.13
N LYS A 213 33.76 -12.69 -36.46
CA LYS A 213 32.46 -13.14 -36.98
C LYS A 213 31.95 -12.22 -38.08
N ALA A 214 32.13 -10.90 -37.95
CA ALA A 214 31.85 -9.94 -39.02
C ALA A 214 32.74 -10.17 -40.26
N ALA A 215 34.00 -10.56 -40.07
CA ALA A 215 34.90 -10.94 -41.15
C ALA A 215 34.54 -12.30 -41.80
N GLN A 216 33.91 -13.22 -41.06
CA GLN A 216 33.39 -14.48 -41.62
C GLN A 216 32.06 -14.29 -42.37
N GLU A 217 31.17 -13.44 -41.87
CA GLU A 217 29.90 -13.10 -42.55
C GLU A 217 30.15 -12.31 -43.85
N ALA A 218 31.17 -11.46 -43.89
CA ALA A 218 31.62 -10.80 -45.12
C ALA A 218 32.18 -11.78 -46.17
N LYS A 219 32.69 -12.95 -45.75
CA LYS A 219 33.16 -14.03 -46.66
C LYS A 219 32.04 -14.97 -47.13
N LEU A 220 30.92 -15.06 -46.41
CA LEU A 220 29.80 -15.94 -46.73
C LEU A 220 28.71 -15.27 -47.61
N ASN A 221 28.65 -13.94 -47.65
CA ASN A 221 27.72 -13.20 -48.52
C ASN A 221 28.15 -13.11 -50.00
N GLY A 222 29.18 -13.85 -50.39
CA GLY A 222 29.63 -14.02 -51.77
C GLY A 222 29.08 -15.28 -52.43
N THR A 223 27.82 -15.68 -52.20
CA THR A 223 27.15 -16.67 -53.06
C THR A 223 25.63 -16.54 -52.96
N THR A 224 25.04 -16.23 -54.11
CA THR A 224 23.60 -16.21 -54.44
C THR A 224 22.83 -17.45 -53.98
N GLY A 225 21.57 -17.27 -53.56
CA GLY A 225 20.55 -18.31 -53.71
C GLY A 225 19.53 -18.40 -52.56
N ALA A 226 18.28 -18.07 -52.87
CA ALA A 226 17.11 -18.28 -52.00
C ALA A 226 16.88 -19.77 -51.63
N ALA A 227 16.58 -20.06 -50.36
CA ALA A 227 15.80 -21.22 -49.87
C ALA A 227 15.57 -21.10 -48.32
N PRO A 228 14.77 -21.98 -47.69
CA PRO A 228 13.33 -21.87 -47.44
C PRO A 228 13.01 -21.52 -45.95
N SER A 229 11.76 -21.11 -45.68
CA SER A 229 11.24 -20.85 -44.33
C SER A 229 11.53 -22.03 -43.38
N GLY A 230 12.39 -21.80 -42.40
CA GLY A 230 12.91 -22.85 -41.51
C GLY A 230 11.86 -23.39 -40.54
N GLN A 231 12.02 -24.65 -40.13
CA GLN A 231 11.21 -25.31 -39.09
C GLN A 231 11.10 -24.50 -37.78
N LEU A 232 12.05 -23.60 -37.51
CA LEU A 232 12.04 -22.71 -36.36
C LEU A 232 10.96 -21.62 -36.44
N ASP A 233 10.66 -21.09 -37.64
CA ASP A 233 9.55 -20.14 -37.81
C ASP A 233 8.19 -20.84 -37.67
N ALA A 234 8.08 -22.08 -38.16
CA ALA A 234 6.90 -22.90 -37.93
C ALA A 234 6.73 -23.25 -36.44
N LEU A 235 7.82 -23.48 -35.70
CA LEU A 235 7.77 -23.74 -34.26
C LEU A 235 7.45 -22.47 -33.46
N ALA A 236 7.93 -21.31 -33.90
CA ALA A 236 7.62 -20.02 -33.32
C ALA A 236 6.14 -19.68 -33.51
N GLN A 237 5.58 -19.87 -34.71
CA GLN A 237 4.15 -19.67 -34.97
C GLN A 237 3.29 -20.63 -34.13
N ASN A 238 3.67 -21.91 -34.02
CA ASN A 238 2.96 -22.86 -33.16
C ASN A 238 3.06 -22.50 -31.66
N ALA A 239 4.20 -21.97 -31.21
CA ALA A 239 4.37 -21.50 -29.83
C ALA A 239 3.56 -20.22 -29.56
N GLU A 240 3.50 -19.31 -30.53
CA GLU A 240 2.66 -18.11 -30.45
C GLU A 240 1.17 -18.45 -30.43
N ASP A 241 0.73 -19.45 -31.20
CA ASP A 241 -0.67 -19.87 -31.19
C ASP A 241 -1.04 -20.64 -29.92
N ALA A 242 -0.14 -21.47 -29.39
CA ALA A 242 -0.33 -22.15 -28.11
C ALA A 242 -0.43 -21.16 -26.93
N THR A 243 0.35 -20.07 -26.96
CA THR A 243 0.28 -19.04 -25.91
C THR A 243 -0.98 -18.19 -26.03
N LYS A 244 -1.46 -17.87 -27.24
CA LYS A 244 -2.76 -17.18 -27.44
C LYS A 244 -3.94 -18.02 -26.95
N GLN A 245 -3.95 -19.33 -27.22
CA GLN A 245 -5.01 -20.23 -26.73
C GLN A 245 -5.02 -20.35 -25.21
N THR A 246 -3.83 -20.47 -24.58
CA THR A 246 -3.72 -20.55 -23.12
C THR A 246 -4.16 -19.24 -22.44
N ALA A 247 -3.83 -18.09 -23.04
CA ALA A 247 -4.26 -16.78 -22.55
C ALA A 247 -5.78 -16.55 -22.69
N GLN A 248 -6.40 -17.09 -23.74
CA GLN A 248 -7.87 -17.06 -23.89
C GLN A 248 -8.57 -18.00 -22.91
N SER A 249 -8.00 -19.19 -22.64
CA SER A 249 -8.52 -20.16 -21.67
C SER A 249 -8.54 -19.63 -20.23
N TRP A 250 -7.49 -18.90 -19.83
CA TRP A 250 -7.45 -18.32 -18.48
C TRP A 250 -8.41 -17.13 -18.32
N LYS A 251 -8.62 -16.35 -19.38
CA LYS A 251 -9.63 -15.28 -19.37
C LYS A 251 -11.05 -15.82 -19.36
N SER A 252 -11.34 -16.95 -20.03
CA SER A 252 -12.67 -17.56 -20.02
C SER A 252 -13.02 -18.15 -18.65
N TRP A 253 -12.05 -18.79 -17.97
CA TRP A 253 -12.22 -19.26 -16.59
C TRP A 253 -12.50 -18.12 -15.60
N LEU A 254 -11.86 -16.96 -15.78
CA LEU A 254 -12.01 -15.80 -14.89
C LEU A 254 -13.27 -14.98 -15.18
N THR A 255 -13.84 -15.08 -16.38
CA THR A 255 -15.07 -14.37 -16.78
C THR A 255 -16.32 -15.25 -16.89
N GLY A 256 -16.19 -16.56 -16.62
CA GLY A 256 -17.32 -17.47 -16.43
C GLY A 256 -18.19 -17.66 -17.67
N ARG A 257 -17.59 -17.62 -18.86
CA ARG A 257 -18.22 -18.08 -20.12
C ARG A 257 -17.37 -19.15 -20.77
#